data_AF-A0A6I3MDW6-F1
#
_entry.id   AF-A0A6I3MDW6-F1
#
_cell.length_a   1.000
_cell.length_b   1.000
_cell.length_c   1.000
_cell.angle_alpha   90.00
_cell.angle_beta   90.00
_cell.angle_gamma   90.00
#
_symmetry.space_group_name_H-M   'P 1'
#
loop_
_entity.id
_entity.type
_entity.pdbx_description
1 polymer ?
#
loop_
_entity_poly.entity_id
_entity_poly.type
_entity_poly.pdbx_seq_one_letter_code
_entity_poly.pdbx_strand_id
1 'polypeptide(L)'
;MFFLFKFFKKKPKVYSKIENHIYGIITELLKVSSTDINCDELGGKYYLSNEEQHFKVTILGNDNVIRLTNTRDSVAEKYDKLFVEDVLKAVKEEKHHRMELVYDSITNSIEKMAERLHNTLIESNEQNSELGNQIVRHLETTKHVKNKKVNLN
;
A
#
# COMPACT_ATOMS: atom_id res chain seq x y z
N MET A 1 -49.74 6.65 7.47
CA MET A 1 -49.64 5.60 6.44
C MET A 1 -48.16 5.29 6.25
N PHE A 2 -47.65 4.27 6.94
CA PHE A 2 -46.23 3.89 6.90
C PHE A 2 -45.94 3.10 5.63
N PHE A 3 -45.04 3.61 4.78
CA PHE A 3 -44.52 2.89 3.63
C PHE A 3 -43.67 1.71 4.10
N LEU A 4 -44.22 0.50 3.99
CA LEU A 4 -43.51 -0.74 4.22
C LEU A 4 -42.56 -0.98 3.03
N PHE A 5 -41.34 -0.46 3.10
CA PHE A 5 -40.26 -0.84 2.18
C PHE A 5 -39.95 -2.33 2.43
N LYS A 6 -40.58 -3.20 1.65
CA LYS A 6 -40.19 -4.60 1.53
C LYS A 6 -38.81 -4.62 0.87
N PHE A 7 -37.76 -4.59 1.70
CA PHE A 7 -36.45 -5.08 1.31
C PHE A 7 -36.63 -6.54 0.89
N PHE A 8 -36.73 -6.78 -0.42
CA PHE A 8 -36.60 -8.11 -0.98
C PHE A 8 -35.20 -8.61 -0.62
N LYS A 9 -35.09 -9.32 0.51
CA LYS A 9 -33.92 -10.15 0.80
C LYS A 9 -33.80 -11.13 -0.36
N LYS A 10 -32.92 -10.84 -1.33
CA LYS A 10 -32.52 -11.80 -2.37
C LYS A 10 -32.18 -13.08 -1.61
N LYS A 11 -32.85 -14.19 -1.97
CA LYS A 11 -32.48 -15.49 -1.43
C LYS A 11 -30.97 -15.66 -1.67
N PRO A 12 -30.20 -16.13 -0.66
CA PRO A 12 -28.78 -16.38 -0.86
C PRO A 12 -28.65 -17.32 -2.06
N LYS A 13 -27.92 -16.87 -3.08
CA LYS A 13 -27.74 -17.67 -4.28
C LYS A 13 -26.89 -18.87 -3.88
N VAL A 14 -27.45 -20.06 -4.03
CA VAL A 14 -26.71 -21.30 -3.76
C VAL A 14 -25.82 -21.52 -4.98
N TYR A 15 -24.51 -21.39 -4.81
CA TYR A 15 -23.56 -21.74 -5.84
C TYR A 15 -23.68 -23.21 -6.22
N SER A 16 -23.42 -23.52 -7.48
CA SER A 16 -23.26 -24.90 -7.94
C SER A 16 -22.09 -25.58 -7.21
N LYS A 17 -22.03 -26.91 -7.30
CA LYS A 17 -20.93 -27.69 -6.71
C LYS A 17 -19.56 -27.26 -7.27
N ILE A 18 -19.51 -26.92 -8.56
CA ILE A 18 -18.29 -26.48 -9.24
C ILE A 18 -17.90 -25.08 -8.78
N GLU A 19 -18.84 -24.13 -8.77
CA GLU A 19 -18.61 -22.77 -8.28
C GLU A 19 -18.11 -22.76 -6.82
N ASN A 20 -18.74 -23.55 -5.94
CA ASN A 20 -18.26 -23.70 -4.56
C ASN A 20 -16.84 -24.25 -4.49
N HIS A 21 -16.50 -25.23 -5.35
CA HIS A 21 -15.16 -25.81 -5.37
C HIS A 21 -14.11 -24.79 -5.83
N ILE A 22 -14.41 -24.04 -6.88
CA ILE A 22 -13.53 -22.98 -7.41
C ILE A 22 -13.36 -21.86 -6.40
N TYR A 23 -14.45 -21.44 -5.78
CA TYR A 23 -14.40 -20.45 -4.70
C TYR A 23 -13.50 -20.94 -3.57
N GLY A 24 -13.65 -22.20 -3.16
CA GLY A 24 -12.79 -22.87 -2.18
C GLY A 24 -11.30 -22.79 -2.57
N ILE A 25 -10.95 -23.23 -3.78
CA ILE A 25 -9.57 -23.17 -4.29
C ILE A 25 -9.02 -21.75 -4.21
N ILE A 26 -9.77 -20.75 -4.68
CA ILE A 26 -9.35 -19.35 -4.66
C ILE A 26 -9.14 -18.87 -3.23
N THR A 27 -10.08 -19.16 -2.33
CA THR A 27 -9.96 -18.75 -0.92
C THR A 27 -8.78 -19.40 -0.21
N GLU A 28 -8.47 -20.66 -0.50
CA GLU A 28 -7.28 -21.31 0.05
C GLU A 28 -6.00 -20.65 -0.49
N LEU A 29 -5.95 -20.33 -1.78
CA LEU A 29 -4.82 -19.62 -2.37
C LEU A 29 -4.61 -18.23 -1.73
N LEU A 30 -5.71 -17.53 -1.42
CA LEU A 30 -5.71 -16.23 -0.75
C LEU A 30 -5.23 -16.29 0.71
N LYS A 31 -5.35 -17.43 1.39
CA LYS A 31 -4.81 -17.59 2.75
C LYS A 31 -3.29 -17.78 2.76
N VAL A 32 -2.72 -18.23 1.65
CA VAL A 32 -1.28 -18.47 1.55
C VAL A 32 -0.56 -17.14 1.30
N SER A 33 0.31 -16.75 2.24
CA SER A 33 1.04 -15.48 2.18
C SER A 33 2.01 -15.38 1.01
N SER A 34 2.56 -16.51 0.54
CA SER A 34 3.43 -16.59 -0.65
C SER A 34 2.66 -16.46 -1.98
N THR A 35 1.33 -16.40 -1.95
CA THR A 35 0.54 -16.13 -3.16
C THR A 35 0.58 -14.64 -3.50
N ASP A 36 1.11 -14.29 -4.66
CA ASP A 36 1.07 -12.94 -5.19
C ASP A 36 -0.31 -12.59 -5.74
N ILE A 37 -0.78 -11.39 -5.38
CA ILE A 37 -2.06 -10.83 -5.85
C ILE A 37 -1.78 -9.59 -6.70
N ASN A 38 -2.02 -9.67 -8.00
CA ASN A 38 -1.86 -8.55 -8.93
C ASN A 38 -3.19 -8.23 -9.62
N CYS A 39 -3.41 -6.96 -9.97
CA CYS A 39 -4.62 -6.56 -10.69
C CYS A 39 -4.37 -5.41 -11.67
N ASP A 40 -5.05 -5.48 -12.81
CA ASP A 40 -5.26 -4.40 -13.76
C ASP A 40 -6.73 -3.95 -13.62
N GLU A 41 -6.95 -2.91 -12.82
CA GLU A 41 -8.29 -2.43 -12.47
C GLU A 41 -9.04 -1.88 -13.68
N LEU A 42 -8.34 -1.20 -14.60
CA LEU A 42 -8.91 -0.67 -15.85
C LEU A 42 -9.31 -1.81 -16.80
N GLY A 43 -8.48 -2.85 -16.89
CA GLY A 43 -8.76 -4.04 -17.67
C GLY A 43 -9.74 -5.03 -17.01
N GLY A 44 -10.09 -4.82 -15.74
CA GLY A 44 -10.90 -5.75 -14.96
C GLY A 44 -10.25 -7.12 -14.78
N LYS A 45 -8.91 -7.20 -14.78
CA LYS A 45 -8.16 -8.47 -14.72
C LYS A 45 -7.46 -8.62 -13.37
N TYR A 46 -7.60 -9.78 -12.76
CA TYR A 46 -7.00 -10.11 -11.47
C TYR A 46 -6.21 -11.41 -11.62
N TYR A 47 -5.04 -11.45 -10.99
CA TYR A 47 -4.11 -12.56 -11.08
C TYR A 47 -3.71 -12.98 -9.67
N LEU A 48 -3.90 -14.26 -9.37
CA LEU A 48 -3.34 -14.90 -8.19
C LEU A 48 -2.26 -15.86 -8.68
N SER A 49 -1.04 -15.73 -8.19
CA SER A 49 0.08 -16.57 -8.60
C SER A 49 0.77 -17.13 -7.37
N ASN A 50 0.84 -18.44 -7.26
CA ASN A 50 1.64 -19.10 -6.24
C ASN A 50 2.73 -19.93 -6.92
N GLU A 51 3.98 -19.46 -6.83
CA GLU A 51 5.11 -20.12 -7.48
C GLU A 51 5.42 -21.48 -6.86
N GLU A 52 5.26 -21.62 -5.55
CA GLU A 52 5.55 -22.86 -4.80
C GLU A 52 4.59 -24.00 -5.18
N GLN A 53 3.31 -23.67 -5.38
CA GLN A 53 2.28 -24.63 -5.79
C GLN A 53 2.17 -24.76 -7.31
N HIS A 54 2.97 -23.98 -8.05
CA HIS A 54 2.89 -23.84 -9.52
C HIS A 54 1.46 -23.63 -10.03
N PHE A 55 0.69 -22.82 -9.30
CA PHE A 55 -0.72 -22.62 -9.55
C PHE A 55 -1.04 -21.15 -9.75
N LYS A 56 -1.80 -20.86 -10.80
CA LYS A 56 -2.19 -19.50 -11.18
C LYS A 56 -3.68 -19.43 -11.44
N VAL A 57 -4.32 -18.41 -10.89
CA VAL A 57 -5.70 -18.06 -11.18
C VAL A 57 -5.73 -16.72 -11.92
N THR A 58 -6.47 -16.65 -13.01
CA THR A 58 -6.73 -15.40 -13.73
C THR A 58 -8.23 -15.17 -13.79
N ILE A 59 -8.69 -14.04 -13.25
CA ILE A 59 -10.09 -13.64 -13.23
C ILE A 59 -10.24 -12.46 -14.20
N LEU A 60 -11.01 -12.67 -15.26
CA LEU A 60 -11.37 -11.65 -16.24
C LEU A 60 -12.79 -11.18 -15.91
N GLY A 61 -12.89 -10.16 -15.05
CA GLY A 61 -14.16 -9.66 -14.51
C GLY A 61 -15.11 -9.16 -15.60
N ASN A 62 -14.59 -8.48 -16.62
CA ASN A 62 -15.41 -7.94 -17.71
C ASN A 62 -16.06 -9.04 -18.56
N ASP A 63 -15.38 -10.19 -18.71
CA ASP A 63 -15.83 -11.32 -19.52
C ASP A 63 -16.55 -12.40 -18.68
N ASN A 64 -16.60 -12.22 -17.35
CA ASN A 64 -17.01 -13.21 -16.37
C ASN A 64 -16.29 -14.56 -16.53
N VAL A 65 -15.01 -14.53 -16.90
CA VAL A 65 -14.19 -15.75 -17.10
C VAL A 65 -13.25 -15.93 -15.93
N ILE A 66 -13.20 -17.15 -15.40
CA ILE A 66 -12.16 -17.57 -14.45
C ILE A 66 -11.32 -18.64 -15.13
N ARG A 67 -10.01 -18.46 -15.09
CA ARG A 67 -9.02 -19.39 -15.61
C ARG A 67 -8.16 -19.92 -14.48
N LEU A 68 -8.08 -21.23 -14.40
CA LEU A 68 -7.22 -21.97 -13.49
C LEU A 68 -6.11 -22.59 -14.33
N THR A 69 -4.86 -22.31 -13.96
CA THR A 69 -3.68 -22.79 -14.66
C THR A 69 -2.76 -23.47 -13.66
N ASN A 70 -2.32 -24.69 -13.98
CA ASN A 70 -1.27 -25.42 -13.29
C ASN A 70 -0.08 -25.59 -14.27
N THR A 71 1.01 -26.20 -13.83
CA THR A 71 2.22 -26.55 -14.62
C THR A 71 1.97 -27.06 -16.03
N ARG A 72 0.91 -27.85 -16.26
CA ARG A 72 0.67 -28.51 -17.56
C ARG A 72 -0.65 -28.13 -18.22
N ASP A 73 -1.65 -27.79 -17.42
CA ASP A 73 -3.01 -27.61 -17.89
C ASP A 73 -3.53 -26.22 -17.56
N SER A 74 -4.37 -25.70 -18.44
CA SER A 74 -5.09 -24.46 -18.22
C SER A 74 -6.53 -24.62 -18.66
N VAL A 75 -7.46 -24.36 -17.75
CA VAL A 75 -8.90 -24.41 -18.00
C VAL A 75 -9.47 -23.01 -17.79
N ALA A 76 -10.27 -22.53 -18.74
CA ALA A 76 -10.96 -21.25 -18.67
C ALA A 76 -12.46 -21.47 -18.89
N GLU A 77 -13.27 -21.00 -17.96
CA GLU A 77 -14.73 -21.15 -18.03
C GLU A 77 -15.42 -19.82 -17.73
N LYS A 78 -16.60 -19.64 -18.33
CA LYS A 78 -17.49 -18.51 -18.05
C LYS A 78 -18.43 -18.87 -16.91
N TYR A 79 -18.54 -17.96 -15.95
CA TYR A 79 -19.40 -18.11 -14.79
C TYR A 79 -20.47 -17.04 -14.76
N ASP A 80 -21.44 -17.21 -13.86
CA ASP A 80 -22.41 -16.17 -13.60
C ASP A 80 -21.73 -14.91 -13.05
N LYS A 81 -22.24 -13.74 -13.47
CA LYS A 81 -21.68 -12.45 -13.09
C LYS A 81 -21.61 -12.27 -11.57
N LEU A 82 -22.65 -12.70 -10.84
CA LEU A 82 -22.67 -12.56 -9.38
C LEU A 82 -21.57 -13.39 -8.72
N PHE A 83 -21.34 -14.62 -9.20
CA PHE A 83 -20.27 -15.47 -8.69
C PHE A 83 -18.90 -14.83 -8.93
N VAL A 84 -18.66 -14.29 -10.12
CA VAL A 84 -17.40 -13.59 -10.43
C VAL A 84 -17.24 -12.34 -9.56
N GLU A 85 -18.31 -11.57 -9.33
CA GLU A 85 -18.29 -10.41 -8.44
C GLU A 85 -17.92 -10.81 -7.00
N ASP A 86 -18.48 -11.90 -6.49
CA ASP A 86 -18.19 -12.40 -5.14
C ASP A 86 -16.74 -12.92 -5.02
N VAL A 87 -16.23 -13.61 -6.05
CA VAL A 87 -14.80 -13.99 -6.14
C VAL A 87 -13.91 -12.75 -6.15
N LEU A 88 -14.23 -11.75 -6.97
CA LEU A 88 -13.46 -10.51 -7.06
C LEU A 88 -13.49 -9.73 -5.75
N LYS A 89 -14.62 -9.74 -5.04
CA LYS A 89 -14.74 -9.12 -3.73
C LYS A 89 -13.76 -9.75 -2.75
N ALA A 90 -13.73 -11.08 -2.65
CA ALA A 90 -12.79 -11.79 -1.77
C ALA A 90 -11.32 -11.47 -2.11
N VAL A 91 -10.97 -11.44 -3.40
CA VAL A 91 -9.60 -11.10 -3.85
C VAL A 91 -9.22 -9.66 -3.47
N LYS A 92 -10.14 -8.71 -3.65
CA LYS A 92 -9.92 -7.30 -3.30
C LYS A 92 -9.77 -7.08 -1.80
N GLU A 93 -10.63 -7.73 -1.02
CA GLU A 93 -10.59 -7.67 0.45
C GLU A 93 -9.26 -8.21 0.98
N GLU A 94 -8.80 -9.36 0.49
CA GLU A 94 -7.51 -9.92 0.89
C GLU A 94 -6.33 -9.04 0.45
N LYS A 95 -6.34 -8.53 -0.80
CA LYS A 95 -5.30 -7.60 -1.27
C LYS A 95 -5.24 -6.36 -0.38
N HIS A 96 -6.39 -5.81 -0.01
CA HIS A 96 -6.46 -4.63 0.85
C HIS A 96 -5.94 -4.95 2.25
N HIS A 97 -6.37 -6.06 2.83
CA HIS A 97 -5.91 -6.52 4.15
C HIS A 97 -4.38 -6.68 4.21
N ARG A 98 -3.77 -7.32 3.21
CA ARG A 98 -2.32 -7.46 3.14
C ARG A 98 -1.61 -6.12 2.99
N MET A 99 -2.21 -5.18 2.28
CA MET A 99 -1.67 -3.83 2.16
C MET A 99 -1.72 -3.08 3.50
N GLU A 100 -2.82 -3.19 4.25
CA GLU A 100 -2.95 -2.61 5.60
C GLU A 100 -1.83 -3.08 6.54
N LEU A 101 -1.50 -4.37 6.53
CA LEU A 101 -0.40 -4.93 7.34
C LEU A 101 0.96 -4.30 7.03
N VAL A 102 1.17 -3.85 5.79
CA VAL A 102 2.42 -3.22 5.35
C VAL A 102 2.39 -1.70 5.57
N TYR A 103 1.22 -1.07 5.45
CA TYR A 103 1.06 0.38 5.56
C TYR A 103 1.57 0.93 6.90
N ASP A 104 1.27 0.27 8.01
CA ASP A 104 1.70 0.73 9.34
C ASP A 104 3.23 0.77 9.47
N SER A 105 3.89 -0.24 8.94
CA SER A 105 5.36 -0.35 8.93
C SER A 105 6.02 0.73 8.08
N ILE A 106 5.46 0.99 6.89
CA ILE A 106 5.93 2.05 5.98
C ILE A 106 5.69 3.42 6.60
N THR A 107 4.50 3.66 7.15
CA THR A 107 4.13 4.95 7.76
C THR A 107 5.07 5.31 8.90
N ASN A 108 5.33 4.37 9.82
CA ASN A 108 6.27 4.58 10.91
C ASN A 108 7.70 4.85 10.42
N SER A 109 8.13 4.17 9.34
CA SER A 109 9.44 4.40 8.74
C SER A 109 9.56 5.80 8.11
N ILE A 110 8.49 6.28 7.45
CA ILE A 110 8.43 7.63 6.87
C ILE A 110 8.41 8.69 7.97
N GLU A 111 7.62 8.49 9.04
CA GLU A 111 7.57 9.42 10.18
C GLU A 111 8.93 9.60 10.84
N LYS A 112 9.65 8.51 11.11
CA LYS A 112 11.01 8.58 11.67
C LYS A 112 12.01 9.26 10.73
N MET A 113 11.84 9.08 9.42
CA MET A 113 12.67 9.77 8.43
C MET A 113 12.38 11.27 8.43
N ALA A 114 11.11 11.67 8.51
CA ALA A 114 10.70 13.07 8.60
C ALA A 114 11.21 13.73 9.89
N GLU A 115 11.13 13.05 11.03
CA GLU A 115 11.66 13.54 12.31
C GLU A 115 13.17 13.77 12.25
N ARG A 116 13.93 12.82 11.69
CA ARG A 116 15.38 12.99 11.52
C ARG A 116 15.73 14.16 10.61
N LEU A 117 15.04 14.29 9.48
CA LEU A 117 15.22 15.42 8.56
C LEU A 117 14.92 16.75 9.26
N HIS A 118 13.85 16.81 10.05
CA HIS A 118 13.48 17.99 10.82
C HIS A 118 14.56 18.36 11.85
N ASN A 119 15.05 17.40 12.62
CA ASN A 119 16.09 17.62 13.61
C ASN A 119 17.41 18.06 12.96
N THR A 120 17.82 17.44 11.85
CA THR A 120 19.01 17.86 11.10
C THR A 120 18.88 19.30 10.58
N LEU A 121 17.71 19.68 10.08
CA LEU A 121 17.47 21.06 9.64
C LEU A 121 17.56 22.05 10.80
N ILE A 122 16.97 21.74 11.96
CA ILE A 122 17.07 22.57 13.17
C ILE A 122 18.53 22.69 13.62
N GLU A 123 19.22 21.58 13.82
CA GLU A 123 20.62 21.56 14.27
C GLU A 123 21.54 22.33 13.30
N SER A 124 21.33 22.17 11.99
CA SER A 124 22.11 22.94 10.99
C SER A 124 21.83 24.44 11.07
N ASN A 125 20.60 24.84 11.38
CA ASN A 125 20.21 26.23 11.49
C ASN A 125 20.74 26.85 12.81
N GLU A 126 20.71 26.09 13.89
CA GLU A 126 21.32 26.45 15.17
C GLU A 126 22.85 26.61 15.04
N GLN A 127 23.54 25.66 14.43
CA GLN A 127 24.99 25.75 14.17
C GLN A 127 25.35 26.96 13.28
N ASN A 128 24.57 27.24 12.24
CA ASN A 128 24.77 28.41 11.40
C ASN A 128 24.52 29.73 12.17
N SER A 129 23.54 29.74 13.08
CA SER A 129 23.26 30.90 13.94
C SER A 129 24.36 31.14 14.98
N GLU A 130 24.91 30.08 15.58
CA GLU A 130 26.01 30.17 16.54
C GLU A 130 27.32 30.58 15.87
N LEU A 131 27.62 30.03 14.69
CA LEU A 131 28.77 30.44 13.89
C LEU A 131 28.65 31.90 13.44
N GLY A 132 27.46 32.33 13.01
CA GLY A 132 27.16 33.73 12.69
C GLY A 132 27.37 34.65 13.89
N ASN A 133 26.90 34.25 15.08
CA ASN A 133 27.09 35.00 16.32
C ASN A 133 28.55 35.06 16.77
N GLN A 134 29.33 33.99 16.59
CA GLN A 134 30.77 33.98 16.87
C GLN A 134 31.55 34.89 15.90
N ILE A 135 31.20 34.89 14.62
CA ILE A 135 31.81 35.77 13.60
C ILE A 135 31.53 37.24 13.94
N VAL A 136 30.29 37.59 14.32
CA VAL A 136 29.94 38.95 14.74
C VAL A 136 30.74 39.36 15.97
N ARG A 137 30.82 38.50 17.00
CA ARG A 137 31.56 38.79 18.24
C ARG A 137 33.07 38.94 18.01
N HIS A 138 33.65 38.22 17.04
CA HIS A 138 35.05 38.39 16.64
C HIS A 138 35.32 39.69 15.87
N LEU A 139 34.36 40.15 15.07
CA LEU A 139 34.44 41.43 14.35
C LEU A 139 34.28 42.64 15.30
N GLU A 140 33.51 42.50 16.38
CA GLU A 140 33.38 43.54 17.41
C GLU A 140 34.64 43.68 18.27
N THR A 141 35.28 42.56 18.64
CA THR A 141 36.53 42.57 19.43
C THR A 141 37.72 43.13 18.65
N THR A 142 37.80 42.91 17.34
CA THR A 142 38.87 43.48 16.48
C THR A 142 38.73 44.99 16.28
N LYS A 143 37.52 45.55 16.34
CA LYS A 143 37.33 47.02 16.26
C LYS A 143 37.86 47.76 17.49
N HIS A 144 37.86 47.14 18.67
CA HIS A 144 38.37 47.77 19.90
C HIS A 144 39.90 47.80 20.02
N VAL A 145 40.63 46.91 19.32
CA VAL A 145 42.10 46.85 19.41
C VAL A 145 42.78 47.93 18.54
N LYS A 146 42.13 48.43 17.49
CA LYS A 146 42.72 49.45 16.59
C LYS A 146 42.71 50.88 17.14
N ASN A 147 42.04 51.16 18.26
CA ASN A 147 41.92 52.53 18.80
C ASN A 147 42.80 52.84 20.01
N LYS A 148 43.80 51.99 20.36
CA LYS A 148 44.68 52.24 21.51
C LYS A 148 46.15 52.08 21.17
N LYS A 149 46.68 53.06 20.42
CA LYS A 149 48.05 53.62 20.50
C LYS A 149 48.37 54.31 19.17
N VAL A 150 48.20 55.63 19.11
CA VAL A 150 49.21 56.57 18.62
C VAL A 150 48.84 57.94 19.18
N ASN A 151 49.57 58.40 20.21
CA ASN A 151 49.99 59.79 20.32
C ASN A 151 51.13 59.89 21.33
N LEU A 152 52.33 60.04 20.79
CA LEU A 152 53.54 60.52 21.46
C LEU A 152 54.22 61.41 20.43
N ASN A 153 53.95 62.71 20.54
CA ASN A 153 54.89 63.82 20.38
C ASN A 153 54.18 65.12 20.74
#